data_AF-A0A518IT10-F1
#
_entry.id   AF-A0A518IT10-F1
#
_cell.length_a   1.000
_cell.length_b   1.000
_cell.length_c   1.000
_cell.angle_alpha   90.00
_cell.angle_beta   90.00
_cell.angle_gamma   90.00
#
_symmetry.space_group_name_H-M   'P 1'
#
loop_
_entity.id
_entity.type
_entity.pdbx_description
1 polymer ?
#
loop_
_entity_poly.entity_id
_entity_poly.type
_entity_poly.pdbx_seq_one_letter_code
_entity_poly.pdbx_strand_id
1 'polypeptide(L)'
;MRTSKTGVFLRSCFVIFCVFFPLSWLWNATTGTNFWKPWEMAISASLTVAFFGSLAWLITNVGMALLFGGKPEYRAYRSRGGDPFFDSLPRLFNPGCVKGADEPQTNFVPPAIWQFRCPRCNAGVQHRIDVCWNCLYGADSDSTAYFERYGDVKPPEITDEDWDDLRRRHDVWSR
;
A
#
# COMPACT_ATOMS: atom_id res chain seq x y z
N MET A 1 0.38 -0.27 -11.31
CA MET A 1 0.48 -1.76 -11.33
C MET A 1 0.89 -2.25 -9.96
N ARG A 2 0.13 -3.16 -9.36
CA ARG A 2 0.46 -3.73 -8.04
C ARG A 2 1.66 -4.65 -8.18
N THR A 3 2.66 -4.49 -7.32
CA THR A 3 3.87 -5.31 -7.41
C THR A 3 3.54 -6.76 -7.04
N SER A 4 4.01 -7.73 -7.83
CA SER A 4 3.80 -9.15 -7.54
C SER A 4 4.44 -9.52 -6.20
N LYS A 5 3.74 -10.32 -5.39
CA LYS A 5 4.22 -10.83 -4.09
C LYS A 5 5.58 -11.55 -4.22
N THR A 6 5.78 -12.28 -5.32
CA THR A 6 7.06 -12.92 -5.64
C THR A 6 8.17 -11.89 -5.86
N GLY A 7 7.85 -10.76 -6.51
CA GLY A 7 8.79 -9.66 -6.70
C GLY A 7 9.17 -8.98 -5.38
N VAL A 8 8.22 -8.83 -4.46
CA VAL A 8 8.48 -8.34 -3.10
C VAL A 8 9.44 -9.29 -2.39
N PHE A 9 9.14 -10.60 -2.39
CA PHE A 9 9.97 -11.62 -1.75
C PHE A 9 11.41 -11.60 -2.28
N LEU A 10 11.60 -11.65 -3.60
CA LEU A 10 12.93 -11.64 -4.21
C LEU A 10 13.74 -10.38 -3.86
N ARG A 11 13.10 -9.20 -3.84
CA ARG A 11 13.75 -7.95 -3.41
C ARG A 11 14.14 -7.97 -1.95
N SER A 12 13.27 -8.46 -1.08
CA SER A 12 13.57 -8.63 0.34
C SER A 12 14.75 -9.58 0.53
N CYS A 13 14.77 -10.73 -0.15
CA CYS A 13 15.90 -11.66 -0.09
C CYS A 13 17.21 -11.00 -0.55
N PHE A 14 17.16 -10.22 -1.62
CA PHE A 14 18.33 -9.50 -2.12
C PHE A 14 18.85 -8.47 -1.10
N VAL A 15 17.97 -7.66 -0.50
CA VAL A 15 18.37 -6.67 0.52
C VAL A 15 19.00 -7.36 1.74
N ILE A 16 18.37 -8.43 2.25
CA ILE A 16 18.91 -9.17 3.40
C ILE A 16 20.25 -9.83 3.04
N PHE A 17 20.38 -10.38 1.83
CA PHE A 17 21.65 -10.91 1.34
C PHE A 17 22.75 -9.83 1.32
N CYS A 18 22.44 -8.63 0.82
CA CYS A 18 23.38 -7.50 0.83
C CYS A 18 23.77 -7.04 2.23
N VAL A 19 23.00 -7.36 3.27
CA VAL A 19 23.36 -7.11 4.68
C VAL A 19 24.20 -8.26 5.24
N PHE A 20 23.79 -9.51 5.00
CA PHE A 20 24.46 -10.69 5.54
C PHE A 20 25.84 -10.92 4.92
N PHE A 21 25.99 -10.70 3.62
CA PHE A 21 27.24 -10.94 2.90
C PHE A 21 28.43 -10.10 3.41
N PRO A 22 28.35 -8.76 3.58
CA PRO A 22 29.46 -8.00 4.15
C PRO A 22 29.72 -8.34 5.62
N LEU A 23 28.68 -8.68 6.39
CA LEU A 23 28.85 -9.13 7.78
C LEU A 23 29.60 -10.46 7.85
N SER A 24 29.28 -11.41 6.98
CA SER A 24 29.97 -12.70 6.94
C SER A 24 31.42 -12.55 6.49
N TRP A 25 31.68 -11.67 5.52
CA TRP A 25 33.05 -11.36 5.11
C TRP A 25 33.86 -10.75 6.26
N LEU A 26 33.30 -9.77 6.96
CA LEU A 26 33.95 -9.16 8.13
C LEU A 26 34.22 -10.21 9.23
N TRP A 27 33.26 -11.10 9.49
CA TRP A 27 33.41 -12.18 10.47
C TRP A 27 34.54 -13.14 10.09
N ASN A 28 34.59 -13.59 8.84
CA ASN A 28 35.65 -14.48 8.35
C ASN A 28 37.02 -13.81 8.40
N ALA A 29 37.11 -12.53 8.05
CA ALA A 29 38.34 -11.75 8.13
C ALA A 29 38.85 -11.59 9.58
N THR A 30 37.95 -11.37 10.53
CA THR A 30 38.30 -11.18 11.95
C THR A 30 38.63 -12.48 12.67
N THR A 31 38.00 -13.59 12.30
CA THR A 31 38.19 -14.89 12.98
C THR A 31 39.15 -15.83 12.26
N GLY A 32 39.60 -15.49 11.05
CA GLY A 32 40.41 -16.38 10.22
C GLY A 32 39.66 -17.65 9.77
N THR A 33 38.33 -17.61 9.77
CA THR A 33 37.47 -18.75 9.39
C THR A 33 36.97 -18.63 7.95
N ASN A 34 36.41 -19.72 7.42
CA ASN A 34 35.80 -19.80 6.09
C ASN A 34 34.33 -20.23 6.17
N PHE A 35 33.63 -19.84 7.24
CA PHE A 35 32.20 -20.11 7.40
C PHE A 35 31.37 -19.16 6.54
N TRP A 36 30.07 -19.42 6.37
CA TRP A 36 29.13 -18.45 5.79
C TRP A 36 29.44 -18.05 4.34
N LYS A 37 29.58 -19.07 3.49
CA LYS A 37 29.84 -18.91 2.05
C LYS A 37 28.70 -18.11 1.39
N PRO A 38 28.93 -17.46 0.22
CA PRO A 38 27.90 -16.67 -0.46
C PRO A 38 26.57 -17.42 -0.66
N TRP A 39 26.62 -18.71 -1.03
CA TRP A 39 25.40 -19.51 -1.22
C TRP A 39 24.69 -19.81 0.11
N GLU A 40 25.42 -20.02 1.21
CA GLU A 40 24.85 -20.20 2.57
C GLU A 40 24.15 -18.91 3.02
N MET A 41 24.70 -17.74 2.67
CA MET A 41 24.07 -16.44 2.90
C MET A 41 22.81 -16.25 2.06
N ALA A 42 22.80 -16.69 0.80
CA ALA A 42 21.59 -16.65 -0.04
C ALA A 42 20.46 -17.53 0.53
N ILE A 43 20.80 -18.73 1.00
CA ILE A 43 19.85 -19.62 1.70
C ILE A 43 19.36 -18.96 2.99
N SER A 44 20.27 -18.46 3.82
CA SER A 44 19.94 -17.81 5.10
C SER A 44 19.04 -16.59 4.90
N ALA A 45 19.32 -15.76 3.89
CA ALA A 45 18.48 -14.62 3.54
C ALA A 45 17.07 -15.07 3.12
N SER A 46 16.98 -16.12 2.30
CA SER A 46 15.71 -16.67 1.85
C SER A 46 14.87 -17.23 3.02
N LEU A 47 15.49 -18.01 3.90
CA LEU A 47 14.85 -18.55 5.10
C LEU A 47 14.42 -17.45 6.07
N THR A 48 15.24 -16.41 6.23
CA THR A 48 14.94 -15.25 7.07
C THR A 48 13.70 -14.53 6.56
N VAL A 49 13.65 -14.21 5.27
CA VAL A 49 12.50 -13.54 4.66
C VAL A 49 11.26 -14.45 4.68
N ALA A 50 11.42 -15.75 4.42
CA ALA A 50 10.30 -16.68 4.49
C ALA A 50 9.72 -16.76 5.90
N PHE A 51 10.55 -16.94 6.93
CA PHE A 51 10.11 -17.09 8.30
C PHE A 51 9.60 -15.77 8.90
N PHE A 52 10.43 -14.73 8.97
CA PHE A 52 10.04 -13.46 9.57
C PHE A 52 9.02 -12.70 8.73
N GLY A 53 9.12 -12.79 7.40
CA GLY A 53 8.13 -12.18 6.50
C GLY A 53 6.76 -12.86 6.60
N SER A 54 6.70 -14.20 6.69
CA SER A 54 5.41 -14.90 6.90
C SER A 54 4.83 -14.64 8.28
N LEU A 55 5.67 -14.61 9.32
CA LEU A 55 5.24 -14.27 10.67
C LEU A 55 4.70 -12.85 10.76
N ALA A 56 5.41 -11.87 10.20
CA ALA A 56 4.96 -10.48 10.16
C ALA A 56 3.67 -10.34 9.33
N TRP A 57 3.58 -11.01 8.18
CA TRP A 57 2.35 -11.05 7.38
C TRP A 57 1.17 -11.61 8.18
N LEU A 58 1.38 -12.70 8.92
CA LEU A 58 0.37 -13.35 9.75
C LEU A 58 -0.10 -12.41 10.87
N ILE A 59 0.84 -11.87 11.65
CA ILE A 59 0.54 -10.96 12.77
C ILE A 59 -0.23 -9.74 12.28
N THR A 60 0.21 -9.11 11.19
CA THR A 60 -0.45 -7.93 10.65
C THR A 60 -1.85 -8.25 10.11
N ASN A 61 -2.03 -9.34 9.37
CA ASN A 61 -3.34 -9.69 8.84
C ASN A 61 -4.33 -10.11 9.94
N VAL A 62 -3.89 -10.93 10.90
CA VAL A 62 -4.72 -11.36 12.03
C VAL A 62 -5.03 -10.17 12.94
N GLY A 63 -4.03 -9.36 13.29
CA GLY A 63 -4.21 -8.17 14.11
C GLY A 63 -5.21 -7.19 13.49
N MET A 64 -5.08 -6.91 12.18
CA MET A 64 -6.01 -6.04 11.47
C MET A 64 -7.41 -6.64 11.39
N ALA A 65 -7.54 -7.95 11.21
CA ALA A 65 -8.85 -8.62 11.22
C ALA A 65 -9.51 -8.56 12.60
N LEU A 66 -8.75 -8.73 13.69
CA LEU A 66 -9.27 -8.63 15.05
C LEU A 66 -9.71 -7.20 15.41
N LEU A 67 -8.93 -6.20 15.01
CA LEU A 67 -9.21 -4.80 15.33
C LEU A 67 -10.29 -4.16 14.44
N PHE A 68 -10.33 -4.55 13.16
CA PHE A 68 -11.15 -3.86 12.15
C PHE A 68 -12.09 -4.78 11.37
N GLY A 69 -12.13 -6.09 11.63
CA GLY A 69 -12.94 -7.06 10.88
C GLY A 69 -14.44 -6.76 10.85
N GLY A 70 -14.97 -6.16 11.92
CA GLY A 70 -16.37 -5.74 11.99
C GLY A 70 -16.70 -4.51 11.13
N LYS A 71 -15.69 -3.73 10.73
CA LYS A 71 -15.88 -2.46 10.03
C LYS A 71 -16.14 -2.66 8.53
N PRO A 72 -17.17 -2.02 7.94
CA PRO A 72 -17.47 -2.15 6.51
C PRO A 72 -16.31 -1.66 5.62
N GLU A 73 -15.57 -0.63 6.06
CA GLU A 73 -14.41 -0.09 5.36
C GLU A 73 -13.32 -1.16 5.16
N TYR A 74 -13.03 -1.92 6.22
CA TYR A 74 -12.00 -2.95 6.20
C TYR A 74 -12.42 -4.14 5.33
N ARG A 75 -13.70 -4.51 5.38
CA ARG A 75 -14.27 -5.57 4.53
C ARG A 75 -14.21 -5.20 3.05
N ALA A 76 -14.55 -3.96 2.69
CA ALA A 76 -14.43 -3.46 1.33
C ALA A 76 -12.98 -3.37 0.85
N TYR A 77 -12.06 -2.93 1.73
CA TYR A 77 -10.63 -2.94 1.46
C TYR A 77 -10.12 -4.36 1.15
N ARG A 78 -10.51 -5.36 1.95
CA ARG A 78 -10.11 -6.76 1.75
C ARG A 78 -10.75 -7.39 0.52
N SER A 79 -12.02 -7.11 0.22
CA SER A 79 -12.71 -7.67 -0.96
C SER A 79 -12.10 -7.21 -2.29
N ARG A 80 -11.46 -6.04 -2.29
CA ARG A 80 -10.70 -5.49 -3.43
C ARG A 80 -9.26 -6.00 -3.51
N GLY A 81 -8.95 -7.01 -2.70
CA GLY A 81 -7.63 -7.63 -2.61
C GLY A 81 -6.64 -6.84 -1.76
N GLY A 82 -7.03 -5.80 -1.03
CA GLY A 82 -6.16 -5.08 -0.10
C GLY A 82 -5.46 -6.03 0.86
N ASP A 83 -4.16 -5.84 1.08
CA ASP A 83 -3.37 -6.65 2.02
C ASP A 83 -2.60 -5.73 2.97
N PRO A 84 -3.00 -5.65 4.25
CA PRO A 84 -2.43 -4.67 5.18
C PRO A 84 -0.91 -4.79 5.31
N PHE A 85 -0.37 -6.01 5.24
CA PHE A 85 1.06 -6.22 5.33
C PHE A 85 1.76 -5.67 4.09
N PHE A 86 1.39 -6.16 2.90
CA PHE A 86 2.06 -5.75 1.66
C PHE A 86 1.86 -4.27 1.35
N ASP A 87 0.69 -3.71 1.66
CA ASP A 87 0.38 -2.29 1.43
C ASP A 87 1.06 -1.38 2.49
N SER A 88 1.58 -1.93 3.59
CA SER A 88 2.39 -1.18 4.56
C SER A 88 3.88 -1.13 4.24
N LEU A 89 4.35 -1.93 3.27
CA LEU A 89 5.77 -2.05 2.96
C LEU A 89 6.34 -0.75 2.35
N PRO A 90 7.59 -0.40 2.66
CA PRO A 90 8.29 0.71 2.02
C PRO A 90 8.32 0.58 0.49
N ARG A 91 8.43 1.73 -0.21
CA ARG A 91 8.49 1.80 -1.68
C ARG A 91 9.57 0.90 -2.28
N LEU A 92 10.70 0.73 -1.58
CA LEU A 92 11.78 -0.18 -1.98
C LEU A 92 11.29 -1.60 -2.24
N PHE A 93 10.33 -2.08 -1.44
CA PHE A 93 9.79 -3.43 -1.52
C PHE A 93 8.49 -3.48 -2.31
N ASN A 94 7.62 -2.47 -2.16
CA ASN A 94 6.34 -2.37 -2.88
C ASN A 94 6.20 -1.02 -3.62
N PRO A 95 6.84 -0.86 -4.80
CA PRO A 95 6.76 0.36 -5.59
C PRO A 95 5.35 0.63 -6.16
N GLY A 96 4.45 -0.35 -6.13
CA GLY A 96 3.05 -0.20 -6.55
C GLY A 96 2.08 0.17 -5.42
N CYS A 97 2.54 0.35 -4.18
CA CYS A 97 1.67 0.75 -3.08
C CYS A 97 1.20 2.21 -3.24
N VAL A 98 -0.08 2.45 -2.96
CA VAL A 98 -0.81 3.72 -3.12
C VAL A 98 -0.22 4.87 -2.28
N LYS A 99 0.65 4.60 -1.30
CA LYS A 99 1.48 5.63 -0.67
C LYS A 99 2.53 6.25 -1.62
N GLY A 100 2.62 5.78 -2.87
CA GLY A 100 3.56 6.27 -3.87
C GLY A 100 3.17 5.96 -5.30
N ALA A 101 1.87 5.94 -5.66
CA ALA A 101 1.56 6.26 -7.06
C ALA A 101 2.04 7.69 -7.29
N ASP A 102 3.03 7.85 -8.17
CA ASP A 102 3.75 9.11 -8.33
C ASP A 102 2.74 10.23 -8.49
N GLU A 103 2.83 11.18 -7.57
CA GLU A 103 2.02 12.39 -7.65
C GLU A 103 2.29 13.01 -9.02
N PRO A 104 1.25 13.43 -9.75
CA PRO A 104 1.43 14.07 -11.05
C PRO A 104 2.49 15.17 -10.91
N GLN A 105 3.50 15.11 -11.77
CA GLN A 105 4.58 16.10 -11.81
C GLN A 105 3.96 17.42 -12.27
N THR A 106 3.69 18.30 -11.32
CA THR A 106 3.12 19.63 -11.59
C THR A 106 3.90 20.69 -10.83
N ASN A 107 3.70 21.95 -11.22
CA ASN A 107 4.28 23.10 -10.53
C ASN A 107 3.58 23.42 -9.20
N PHE A 108 2.44 22.77 -8.93
CA PHE A 108 1.70 22.93 -7.69
C PHE A 108 2.14 21.86 -6.69
N VAL A 109 2.67 22.29 -5.56
CA VAL A 109 3.00 21.41 -4.44
C VAL A 109 1.83 21.44 -3.46
N PRO A 110 1.06 20.34 -3.32
CA PRO A 110 -0.07 20.33 -2.42
C PRO A 110 0.39 20.48 -0.96
N PRO A 111 -0.43 21.10 -0.09
CA PRO A 111 -0.13 21.22 1.33
C PRO A 111 0.15 19.85 1.98
N ALA A 112 1.17 19.79 2.85
CA ALA A 112 1.54 18.55 3.55
C ALA A 112 0.43 17.97 4.45
N ILE A 113 -0.56 18.78 4.81
CA ILE A 113 -1.74 18.37 5.59
C ILE A 113 -2.74 17.54 4.78
N TRP A 114 -2.64 17.50 3.45
CA TRP A 114 -3.53 16.72 2.61
C TRP A 114 -3.14 15.24 2.65
N GLN A 115 -3.94 14.44 3.34
CA GLN A 115 -3.65 13.02 3.57
C GLN A 115 -4.29 12.11 2.51
N PHE A 116 -5.14 12.65 1.63
CA PHE A 116 -5.90 11.86 0.65
C PHE A 116 -5.33 11.97 -0.75
N ARG A 117 -5.68 11.00 -1.59
CA ARG A 117 -5.26 10.90 -2.99
C ARG A 117 -6.50 10.85 -3.87
N CYS A 118 -6.50 11.63 -4.94
CA CYS A 118 -7.57 11.62 -5.94
C CYS A 118 -7.74 10.20 -6.51
N PRO A 119 -8.97 9.66 -6.61
CA PRO A 119 -9.20 8.33 -7.14
C PRO A 119 -8.75 8.17 -8.60
N ARG A 120 -8.87 9.24 -9.41
CA ARG A 120 -8.59 9.25 -10.85
C ARG A 120 -7.11 9.47 -11.20
N CYS A 121 -6.49 10.54 -10.71
CA CYS A 121 -5.12 10.93 -11.08
C CYS A 121 -4.09 10.81 -9.96
N ASN A 122 -4.50 10.41 -8.75
CA ASN A 122 -3.64 10.24 -7.58
C ASN A 122 -2.92 11.52 -7.06
N ALA A 123 -3.33 12.71 -7.50
CA ALA A 123 -2.91 13.97 -6.87
C ALA A 123 -3.32 14.01 -5.39
N GLY A 124 -2.50 14.63 -4.54
CA GLY A 124 -2.87 14.95 -3.16
C GLY A 124 -4.10 15.85 -3.13
N VAL A 125 -5.09 15.52 -2.30
CA VAL A 125 -6.34 16.28 -2.19
C VAL A 125 -6.77 16.41 -0.73
N GLN A 126 -7.52 17.47 -0.42
CA GLN A 126 -8.00 17.75 0.94
C GLN A 126 -9.05 16.75 1.43
N HIS A 127 -9.92 16.26 0.55
CA HIS A 127 -10.92 15.23 0.84
C HIS A 127 -11.00 14.20 -0.29
N ARG A 128 -11.51 12.99 -0.03
CA ARG A 128 -11.53 11.89 -1.02
C ARG A 128 -12.54 12.05 -2.15
N ILE A 129 -13.57 12.87 -1.96
CA ILE A 129 -14.72 13.03 -2.88
C ILE A 129 -14.79 14.42 -3.52
N ASP A 130 -13.87 15.33 -3.17
CA ASP A 130 -13.86 16.69 -3.69
C ASP A 130 -13.32 16.81 -5.11
N VAL A 131 -13.57 18.00 -5.69
CA VAL A 131 -13.00 18.41 -6.96
C VAL A 131 -11.48 18.34 -6.90
N CYS A 132 -10.90 17.44 -7.69
CA CYS A 132 -9.46 17.32 -7.79
C CYS A 132 -8.89 18.51 -8.57
N TRP A 133 -8.02 19.29 -7.94
CA TRP A 133 -7.34 20.44 -8.57
C TRP A 133 -6.56 20.07 -9.85
N ASN A 134 -6.06 18.83 -9.97
CA ASN A 134 -5.22 18.42 -11.10
C ASN A 134 -6.02 17.88 -12.31
N CYS A 135 -7.04 17.05 -12.07
CA CYS A 135 -7.77 16.37 -13.16
C CYS A 135 -9.26 16.70 -13.22
N LEU A 136 -9.72 17.65 -12.39
CA LEU A 136 -11.12 18.08 -12.28
C LEU A 136 -12.10 16.94 -11.96
N TYR A 137 -11.61 15.79 -11.47
CA TYR A 137 -12.47 14.73 -10.94
C TYR A 137 -13.44 15.31 -9.90
N GLY A 138 -14.74 15.05 -10.03
CA GLY A 138 -15.77 15.56 -9.13
C GLY A 138 -16.34 16.93 -9.54
N ALA A 139 -15.79 17.62 -10.55
CA ALA A 139 -16.31 18.90 -11.03
C ALA A 139 -17.70 18.77 -11.70
N ASP A 140 -17.96 17.62 -12.29
CA ASP A 140 -19.22 17.21 -12.93
C ASP A 140 -20.15 16.45 -11.96
N SER A 141 -19.82 16.41 -10.67
CA SER A 141 -20.48 15.55 -9.68
C SER A 141 -20.40 14.05 -9.98
N ASP A 142 -19.53 13.60 -10.89
CA ASP A 142 -19.28 12.18 -11.11
C ASP A 142 -18.36 11.64 -10.01
N SER A 143 -18.89 10.65 -9.27
CA SER A 143 -18.20 9.95 -8.20
C SER A 143 -17.90 8.49 -8.53
N THR A 144 -18.10 8.07 -9.79
CA THR A 144 -17.88 6.69 -10.24
C THR A 144 -16.48 6.19 -9.88
N ALA A 145 -15.44 6.99 -10.11
CA ALA A 145 -14.07 6.60 -9.76
C ALA A 145 -13.87 6.40 -8.25
N TYR A 146 -14.64 7.09 -7.40
CA TYR A 146 -14.65 6.82 -5.95
C TYR A 146 -15.28 5.47 -5.65
N PHE A 147 -16.48 5.17 -6.17
CA PHE A 147 -17.16 3.90 -5.92
C PHE A 147 -16.39 2.71 -6.52
N GLU A 148 -15.77 2.88 -7.68
CA GLU A 148 -14.85 1.89 -8.25
C GLU A 148 -13.64 1.63 -7.35
N ARG A 149 -13.07 2.66 -6.70
CA ARG A 149 -11.83 2.55 -5.92
C ARG A 149 -12.00 2.26 -4.44
N TYR A 150 -13.01 2.82 -3.79
CA TYR A 150 -13.33 2.62 -2.37
C TYR A 150 -14.65 1.87 -2.09
N GLY A 151 -15.61 1.92 -3.00
CA GLY A 151 -16.88 1.19 -2.89
C GLY A 151 -17.97 1.99 -2.22
N ASP A 152 -19.03 1.29 -1.82
CA ASP A 152 -20.13 1.88 -1.07
C ASP A 152 -19.78 2.05 0.41
N VAL A 153 -18.64 2.70 0.64
CA VAL A 153 -18.09 2.94 1.97
C VAL A 153 -18.05 4.44 2.18
N LYS A 154 -18.76 4.92 3.21
CA LYS A 154 -18.78 6.34 3.54
C LYS A 154 -17.39 6.81 3.99
N PRO A 155 -16.81 7.86 3.40
CA PRO A 155 -15.65 8.52 3.98
C PRO A 155 -16.01 9.21 5.30
N PRO A 156 -15.10 9.23 6.29
CA PRO A 156 -15.39 9.83 7.59
C PRO A 156 -15.54 11.36 7.55
N GLU A 157 -15.05 12.02 6.49
CA GLU A 157 -15.10 13.48 6.36
C GLU A 157 -16.47 14.01 5.95
N ILE A 158 -17.33 13.17 5.35
CA ILE A 158 -18.62 13.62 4.81
C ILE A 158 -19.76 13.31 5.77
N THR A 159 -20.79 14.16 5.75
CA THR A 159 -22.00 13.94 6.53
C THR A 159 -22.80 12.75 5.98
N ASP A 160 -23.67 12.16 6.80
CA ASP A 160 -24.57 11.09 6.33
C ASP A 160 -25.52 11.58 5.23
N GLU A 161 -25.99 12.82 5.31
CA GLU A 161 -26.86 13.44 4.31
C GLU A 161 -26.15 13.60 2.96
N ASP A 162 -24.90 14.10 2.96
CA ASP A 162 -24.09 14.24 1.75
C ASP A 162 -23.76 12.87 1.14
N TRP A 163 -23.51 11.86 1.98
CA TRP A 163 -23.25 10.50 1.52
C TRP A 163 -24.47 9.89 0.84
N ASP A 164 -25.65 10.06 1.40
CA ASP A 164 -26.91 9.55 0.84
C ASP A 164 -27.24 10.24 -0.48
N ASP A 165 -26.94 11.53 -0.61
CA ASP A 165 -27.04 12.25 -1.86
C ASP A 165 -26.04 11.74 -2.92
N LEU A 166 -24.77 11.56 -2.55
CA LEU A 166 -23.74 11.01 -3.43
C LEU A 166 -24.09 9.60 -3.95
N ARG A 167 -24.56 8.72 -3.06
CA ARG A 167 -25.02 7.37 -3.44
C ARG A 167 -26.19 7.42 -4.41
N ARG A 168 -27.21 8.25 -4.11
CA ARG A 168 -28.36 8.43 -5.01
C ARG A 168 -27.93 8.92 -6.38
N ARG A 169 -27.01 9.89 -6.45
CA ARG A 169 -26.46 10.36 -7.74
C ARG A 169 -25.78 9.23 -8.50
N HIS A 170 -24.89 8.49 -7.85
CA HIS A 170 -24.19 7.35 -8.47
C HIS A 170 -25.14 6.25 -9.00
N ASP A 171 -26.21 5.93 -8.26
CA ASP A 171 -27.21 4.93 -8.68
C ASP A 171 -28.00 5.35 -9.92
N VAL A 172 -28.13 6.67 -10.18
CA VAL A 172 -28.76 7.18 -11.41
C VAL A 172 -27.82 7.03 -12.61
N TRP A 173 -26.52 7.26 -12.42
CA TRP A 173 -25.51 7.18 -13.49
C TRP A 173 -25.12 5.75 -13.87
N SER A 174 -25.36 4.77 -13.01
CA SER A 174 -24.99 3.36 -13.20
C SER A 174 -26.09 2.49 -13.86
N ARG A 175 -27.26 3.08 -14.18
CA ARG A 175 -28.32 2.45 -14.99
C ARG A 175 -28.18 2.80 -16.47
#